data_AF-A0A7Y2SQL7-F1
#
_entry.id   AF-A0A7Y2SQL7-F1
#
_cell.length_a   1.000
_cell.length_b   1.000
_cell.length_c   1.000
_cell.angle_alpha   90.00
_cell.angle_beta   90.00
_cell.angle_gamma   90.00
#
_symmetry.space_group_name_H-M   'P 1'
#
loop_
_entity.id
_entity.type
_entity.pdbx_description
1 polymer ?
#
loop_
_entity_poly.entity_id
_entity_poly.type
_entity_poly.pdbx_seq_one_letter_code
_entity_poly.pdbx_strand_id
1 'polypeptide(L)'
;MPLAPGPAVVPPALTPSCAAMGYPDAESLLAALPGAGYDCAEEIAAALRPRADEPVVDTLIAMATDARRDTRARRNGLRALGRLAESPPASRAGELMRRTRAAATRMALDQILAGERDSFLVQDAIWIYDTFYFPSFGTQPALERISADVRVAPALRARSAMAAARLIGRKVGPLAAADRDSIIAGMFSDDPGVRAAAADTVARLRDERLPPQIRAELGEILLAAQLDEPPLALPEDSPDIRGSMAFADAESTPTELTARAAIARAQDRLEGGAHLAQLRADYETLALPNRLEAAGFLLRSGLPVGELPALLDHAALVSTAYAQALGPALSAPLPGEPAGTLTLLIFASQAIYRDYMRAFTPFTVDVDGVYDEATRTLYTHQRRPDQSENTLGETIQHELTHALTGETLFAGLWADPGYHAEPRGWADEGLAEVMAGAIADGEGGATLAPRPAQMARLCGRAAQPSLAELLARRAGYDRYGSFDYDAAWALSYYLLTERPDAARRVYAAYRDGSYSLAAWPQLVGAPLDAFEGDWHGAISGWCAGA
;
A
#
# COMPACT_ATOMS: atom_id res chain seq x y z
N MET A 1 -11.64 23.50 27.48
CA MET A 1 -12.01 22.14 27.95
C MET A 1 -10.75 21.44 28.38
N PRO A 2 -10.77 20.64 29.46
CA PRO A 2 -9.61 19.83 29.85
C PRO A 2 -9.27 18.82 28.75
N LEU A 3 -7.98 18.46 28.64
CA LEU A 3 -7.52 17.38 27.77
C LEU A 3 -8.16 16.04 28.17
N ALA A 4 -8.39 15.17 27.20
CA ALA A 4 -8.81 13.80 27.41
C ALA A 4 -7.85 13.10 28.39
N PRO A 5 -8.37 12.35 29.38
CA PRO A 5 -7.54 11.62 30.30
C PRO A 5 -6.66 10.63 29.54
N GLY A 6 -5.42 10.46 29.99
CA GLY A 6 -4.57 9.39 29.51
C GLY A 6 -5.13 8.03 29.94
N PRO A 7 -4.67 6.92 29.35
CA PRO A 7 -5.01 5.59 29.83
C PRO A 7 -4.58 5.42 31.29
N ALA A 8 -5.42 4.77 32.10
CA ALA A 8 -5.16 4.58 33.54
C ALA A 8 -3.92 3.69 33.79
N VAL A 9 -3.63 2.78 32.86
CA VAL A 9 -2.44 1.94 32.85
C VAL A 9 -1.81 2.08 31.47
N VAL A 10 -0.54 2.46 31.42
CA VAL A 10 0.23 2.50 30.18
C VAL A 10 0.96 1.16 30.06
N PRO A 11 0.67 0.35 29.02
CA PRO A 11 1.37 -0.92 28.84
C PRO A 11 2.87 -0.69 28.59
N PRO A 12 3.75 -1.67 28.92
CA PRO A 12 5.14 -1.64 28.52
C PRO A 12 5.28 -1.35 27.02
N ALA A 13 6.14 -0.41 26.66
CA ALA A 13 6.41 -0.09 25.27
C ALA A 13 7.36 -1.15 24.70
N LEU A 14 6.82 -2.16 24.01
CA LEU A 14 7.65 -3.08 23.24
C LEU A 14 8.12 -2.41 21.95
N THR A 15 9.42 -2.48 21.71
CA THR A 15 10.07 -1.90 20.53
C THR A 15 11.09 -2.89 19.96
N PRO A 16 10.64 -4.04 19.42
CA PRO A 16 11.53 -5.12 18.98
C PRO A 16 12.47 -4.72 17.83
N SER A 17 12.15 -3.69 17.04
CA SER A 17 13.04 -3.14 16.01
C SER A 17 14.07 -2.14 16.55
N CYS A 18 14.02 -1.80 17.85
CA CYS A 18 14.98 -0.92 18.49
C CYS A 18 16.13 -1.66 19.18
N ALA A 19 17.17 -0.92 19.57
CA ALA A 19 18.30 -1.48 20.32
C ALA A 19 17.91 -2.05 21.70
N ALA A 20 16.79 -1.57 22.27
CA ALA A 20 16.20 -2.11 23.48
C ALA A 20 14.80 -2.66 23.18
N MET A 21 14.47 -3.82 23.76
CA MET A 21 13.15 -4.46 23.62
C MET A 21 12.01 -3.64 24.22
N GLY A 22 12.32 -2.67 25.08
CA GLY A 22 11.35 -1.69 25.53
C GLY A 22 11.96 -0.56 26.36
N TYR A 23 11.16 0.50 26.53
CA TYR A 23 11.55 1.73 27.22
C TYR A 23 10.61 2.03 28.40
N PRO A 24 11.13 2.46 29.56
CA PRO A 24 10.32 2.63 30.77
C PRO A 24 9.34 3.81 30.71
N ASP A 25 9.68 4.88 29.99
CA ASP A 25 8.95 6.15 30.01
C ASP A 25 9.07 6.94 28.70
N ALA A 26 8.40 8.09 28.61
CA ALA A 26 8.44 8.95 27.44
C ALA A 26 9.82 9.60 27.22
N GLU A 27 10.56 9.89 28.30
CA GLU A 27 11.88 10.54 28.23
C GLU A 27 12.90 9.62 27.56
N SER A 28 12.94 8.36 27.96
CA SER A 28 13.80 7.32 27.37
C SER A 28 13.45 7.03 25.90
N LEU A 29 12.16 7.02 25.55
CA LEU A 29 11.71 6.95 24.15
C LEU A 29 12.21 8.15 23.33
N LEU A 30 12.05 9.37 23.84
CA LEU A 30 12.50 10.60 23.17
C LEU A 30 14.03 10.69 23.06
N ALA A 31 14.77 10.10 24.00
CA ALA A 31 16.23 10.03 23.95
C ALA A 31 16.74 9.06 22.87
N ALA A 32 16.02 7.96 22.62
CA ALA A 32 16.37 6.99 21.58
C ALA A 32 15.99 7.45 20.16
N LEU A 33 14.91 8.23 20.03
CA LEU A 33 14.33 8.63 18.75
C LEU A 33 15.31 9.28 17.75
N PRO A 34 16.25 10.17 18.12
CA PRO A 34 17.18 10.79 17.17
C PRO A 34 18.04 9.79 16.37
N GLY A 35 18.47 8.70 17.02
CA GLY A 35 19.34 7.69 16.42
C GLY A 35 18.59 6.53 15.75
N ALA A 36 17.28 6.44 15.93
CA ALA A 36 16.46 5.33 15.47
C ALA A 36 16.46 5.21 13.93
N GLY A 37 16.57 3.96 13.44
CA GLY A 37 16.20 3.60 12.07
C GLY A 37 14.68 3.70 11.85
N TYR A 38 14.22 3.45 10.62
CA TYR A 38 12.81 3.64 10.26
C TYR A 38 11.84 2.83 11.15
N ASP A 39 12.03 1.52 11.23
CA ASP A 39 11.12 0.65 12.02
C ASP A 39 11.15 1.00 13.51
N CYS A 40 12.34 1.20 14.08
CA CYS A 40 12.47 1.64 15.46
C CYS A 40 11.80 3.00 15.72
N ALA A 41 11.89 3.95 14.78
CA ALA A 41 11.23 5.25 14.93
C ALA A 41 9.69 5.12 14.89
N GLU A 42 9.15 4.23 14.06
CA GLU A 42 7.72 3.91 14.00
C GLU A 42 7.23 3.27 15.31
N GLU A 43 7.96 2.31 15.85
CA GLU A 43 7.64 1.68 17.14
C GLU A 43 7.72 2.66 18.31
N ILE A 44 8.76 3.50 18.35
CA ILE A 44 8.88 4.57 19.36
C ILE A 44 7.70 5.53 19.25
N ALA A 45 7.31 5.94 18.04
CA ALA A 45 6.17 6.83 17.84
C ALA A 45 4.85 6.19 18.31
N ALA A 46 4.64 4.90 18.03
CA ALA A 46 3.50 4.15 18.53
C ALA A 46 3.50 4.06 20.07
N ALA A 47 4.66 3.80 20.67
CA ALA A 47 4.85 3.74 22.12
C ALA A 47 4.64 5.10 22.82
N LEU A 48 4.91 6.22 22.13
CA LEU A 48 4.68 7.57 22.63
C LEU A 48 3.19 7.94 22.68
N ARG A 49 2.33 7.39 21.80
CA ARG A 49 0.89 7.72 21.74
C ARG A 49 0.15 7.67 23.09
N PRO A 50 0.19 6.56 23.86
CA PRO A 50 -0.48 6.50 25.16
C PRO A 50 0.19 7.36 26.24
N ARG A 51 1.42 7.84 25.98
CA ARG A 51 2.25 8.64 26.89
C ARG A 51 2.27 10.14 26.54
N ALA A 52 1.55 10.54 25.49
CA ALA A 52 1.65 11.88 24.96
C ALA A 52 1.13 12.95 25.94
N ASP A 53 1.93 13.98 26.15
CA ASP A 53 1.59 15.21 26.86
C ASP A 53 2.19 16.43 26.14
N GLU A 54 1.98 17.62 26.72
CA GLU A 54 2.49 18.87 26.15
C GLU A 54 4.03 18.88 26.02
N PRO A 55 4.82 18.55 27.08
CA PRO A 55 6.28 18.42 26.97
C PRO A 55 6.78 17.47 25.89
N VAL A 56 6.13 16.31 25.71
CA VAL A 56 6.49 15.36 24.65
C VAL A 56 6.32 16.01 23.28
N VAL A 57 5.18 16.65 23.01
CA VAL A 57 4.92 17.31 21.73
C VAL A 57 5.89 18.48 21.51
N ASP A 58 6.16 19.28 22.54
CA ASP A 58 7.09 20.41 22.45
C ASP A 58 8.52 19.94 22.17
N THR A 59 8.95 18.82 22.76
CA THR A 59 10.26 18.21 22.50
C THR A 59 10.36 17.72 21.05
N LEU A 60 9.30 17.11 20.51
CA LEU A 60 9.27 16.66 19.13
C LEU A 60 9.26 17.85 18.14
N ILE A 61 8.52 18.92 18.44
CA ILE A 61 8.56 20.16 17.64
C ILE A 61 9.98 20.72 17.63
N ALA A 62 10.61 20.88 18.80
CA ALA A 62 11.96 21.39 18.91
C ALA A 62 12.96 20.50 18.15
N MET A 63 12.81 19.17 18.24
CA MET A 63 13.61 18.20 17.49
C MET A 63 13.49 18.41 15.98
N ALA A 64 12.28 18.63 15.46
CA ALA A 64 12.05 18.84 14.02
C ALA A 64 12.62 20.18 13.50
N THR A 65 12.52 21.25 14.30
CA THR A 65 12.87 22.61 13.88
C THR A 65 14.31 23.04 14.17
N ASP A 66 15.04 22.32 15.02
CA ASP A 66 16.42 22.66 15.36
C ASP A 66 17.38 22.32 14.20
N ALA A 67 17.74 23.35 13.43
CA ALA A 67 18.66 23.23 12.29
C ALA A 67 20.08 22.75 12.66
N ARG A 68 20.44 22.70 13.95
CA ARG A 68 21.72 22.15 14.42
C ARG A 68 21.71 20.62 14.51
N ARG A 69 20.53 20.00 14.53
CA ARG A 69 20.38 18.53 14.52
C ARG A 69 20.55 18.00 13.11
N ASP A 70 21.03 16.77 13.01
CA ASP A 70 21.08 16.06 11.73
C ASP A 70 19.66 15.81 11.18
N THR A 71 19.58 15.64 9.86
CA THR A 71 18.31 15.44 9.16
C THR A 71 17.52 14.23 9.69
N ARG A 72 18.18 13.12 10.06
CA ARG A 72 17.49 11.93 10.54
C ARG A 72 16.76 12.22 11.84
N ALA A 73 17.43 12.85 12.80
CA ALA A 73 16.81 13.25 14.06
C ALA A 73 15.59 14.16 13.83
N ARG A 74 15.72 15.15 12.95
CA ARG A 74 14.63 16.09 12.62
C ARG A 74 13.44 15.38 11.98
N ARG A 75 13.70 14.47 11.03
CA ARG A 75 12.67 13.62 10.39
C ARG A 75 11.98 12.71 11.38
N ASN A 76 12.72 12.07 12.28
CA ASN A 76 12.14 11.21 13.31
C ASN A 76 11.23 12.01 14.25
N GLY A 77 11.61 13.26 14.58
CA GLY A 77 10.74 14.21 15.30
C GLY A 77 9.43 14.50 14.56
N LEU A 78 9.48 14.85 13.27
CA LEU A 78 8.27 15.06 12.45
C LEU A 78 7.41 13.80 12.34
N ARG A 79 8.03 12.64 12.06
CA ARG A 79 7.32 11.37 11.93
C ARG A 79 6.55 11.04 13.21
N ALA A 80 7.19 11.18 14.36
CA ALA A 80 6.52 11.00 15.64
C ALA A 80 5.35 11.98 15.82
N LEU A 81 5.49 13.26 15.46
CA LEU A 81 4.37 14.23 15.48
C LEU A 81 3.19 13.78 14.59
N GLY A 82 3.47 13.34 13.38
CA GLY A 82 2.45 12.84 12.46
C GLY A 82 1.75 11.60 13.02
N ARG A 83 2.50 10.65 13.58
CA ARG A 83 1.92 9.46 14.23
C ARG A 83 1.11 9.80 15.47
N LEU A 84 1.48 10.83 16.25
CA LEU A 84 0.63 11.32 17.32
C LEU A 84 -0.68 11.91 16.76
N ALA A 85 -0.61 12.65 15.64
CA ALA A 85 -1.77 13.26 15.01
C ALA A 85 -2.76 12.24 14.41
N GLU A 86 -2.29 11.06 13.98
CA GLU A 86 -3.12 9.93 13.56
C GLU A 86 -4.01 9.37 14.67
N SER A 87 -3.69 9.64 15.94
CA SER A 87 -4.46 9.13 17.06
C SER A 87 -5.93 9.55 16.98
N PRO A 88 -6.88 8.74 17.49
CA PRO A 88 -8.30 9.06 17.46
C PRO A 88 -8.58 10.47 17.99
N PRO A 89 -9.49 11.25 17.39
CA PRO A 89 -9.73 12.65 17.80
C PRO A 89 -10.07 12.84 19.28
N ALA A 90 -10.70 11.85 19.91
CA ALA A 90 -11.07 11.86 21.33
C ALA A 90 -9.95 11.33 22.27
N SER A 91 -8.84 10.85 21.72
CA SER A 91 -7.68 10.43 22.52
C SER A 91 -6.86 11.64 22.99
N ARG A 92 -6.10 11.49 24.08
CA ARG A 92 -5.21 12.53 24.59
C ARG A 92 -4.22 13.04 23.54
N ALA A 93 -3.55 12.14 22.82
CA ALA A 93 -2.64 12.48 21.73
C ALA A 93 -3.37 13.22 20.58
N GLY A 94 -4.57 12.75 20.20
CA GLY A 94 -5.38 13.39 19.17
C GLY A 94 -5.80 14.82 19.55
N GLU A 95 -6.22 15.04 20.80
CA GLU A 95 -6.56 16.38 21.28
C GLU A 95 -5.35 17.31 21.39
N LEU A 96 -4.20 16.80 21.85
CA LEU A 96 -2.96 17.57 21.89
C LEU A 96 -2.60 18.09 20.51
N MET A 97 -2.57 17.20 19.51
CA MET A 97 -2.18 17.58 18.15
C MET A 97 -3.21 18.47 17.45
N ARG A 98 -4.51 18.21 17.62
CA ARG A 98 -5.57 18.93 16.88
C ARG A 98 -6.08 20.20 17.57
N ARG A 99 -5.84 20.36 18.88
CA ARG A 99 -6.34 21.51 19.66
C ARG A 99 -5.22 22.26 20.36
N THR A 100 -4.53 21.61 21.30
CA THR A 100 -3.64 22.31 22.25
C THR A 100 -2.33 22.77 21.62
N ARG A 101 -1.75 21.95 20.73
CA ARG A 101 -0.48 22.22 20.04
C ARG A 101 -0.61 22.40 18.53
N ALA A 102 -1.84 22.40 18.01
CA ALA A 102 -2.11 22.60 16.58
C ALA A 102 -1.42 23.85 16.01
N ALA A 103 -1.49 24.99 16.70
CA ALA A 103 -0.86 26.23 16.24
C ALA A 103 0.68 26.13 16.23
N ALA A 104 1.28 25.60 17.29
CA ALA A 104 2.73 25.43 17.40
C ALA A 104 3.26 24.44 16.36
N THR A 105 2.57 23.31 16.15
CA THR A 105 2.91 22.35 15.10
C THR A 105 2.80 22.99 13.73
N ARG A 106 1.71 23.72 13.42
CA ARG A 106 1.58 24.40 12.12
C ARG A 106 2.69 25.43 11.87
N MET A 107 3.04 26.22 12.89
CA MET A 107 4.18 27.16 12.78
C MET A 107 5.50 26.45 12.49
N ALA A 108 5.75 25.30 13.13
CA ALA A 108 6.93 24.49 12.86
C ALA A 108 6.95 23.96 11.41
N LEU A 109 5.81 23.48 10.92
CA LEU A 109 5.67 23.01 9.54
C LEU A 109 5.85 24.16 8.53
N ASP A 110 5.29 25.34 8.80
CA ASP A 110 5.45 26.54 7.95
C ASP A 110 6.93 26.95 7.85
N GLN A 111 7.67 26.91 8.96
CA GLN A 111 9.10 27.18 8.98
C GLN A 111 9.86 26.20 8.08
N ILE A 112 9.52 24.91 8.14
CA ILE A 112 10.15 23.88 7.31
C ILE A 112 9.83 24.11 5.83
N LEU A 113 8.56 24.31 5.47
CA LEU A 113 8.15 24.57 4.08
C LEU A 113 8.77 25.84 3.50
N ALA A 114 9.05 26.85 4.33
CA ALA A 114 9.60 28.12 3.87
C ALA A 114 11.12 28.11 3.69
N GLY A 115 11.85 27.31 4.47
CA GLY A 115 13.30 27.43 4.61
C GLY A 115 14.11 26.18 4.26
N GLU A 116 13.50 24.99 4.24
CA GLU A 116 14.24 23.75 4.07
C GLU A 116 14.32 23.26 2.63
N ARG A 117 15.42 22.55 2.35
CA ARG A 117 15.68 21.92 1.04
C ARG A 117 15.84 20.41 1.12
N ASP A 118 15.89 19.84 2.32
CA ASP A 118 15.91 18.39 2.47
C ASP A 118 14.59 17.80 1.99
N SER A 119 14.64 17.04 0.88
CA SER A 119 13.45 16.51 0.22
C SER A 119 12.56 15.75 1.19
N PHE A 120 13.15 14.91 2.02
CA PHE A 120 12.38 14.05 2.90
C PHE A 120 11.76 14.77 4.08
N LEU A 121 12.49 15.69 4.71
CA LEU A 121 11.95 16.51 5.80
C LEU A 121 10.76 17.34 5.32
N VAL A 122 10.87 17.94 4.13
CA VAL A 122 9.77 18.72 3.53
C VAL A 122 8.61 17.80 3.15
N GLN A 123 8.85 16.60 2.60
CA GLN A 123 7.80 15.62 2.33
C GLN A 123 7.04 15.19 3.60
N ASP A 124 7.76 14.91 4.69
CA ASP A 124 7.17 14.57 5.99
C ASP A 124 6.33 15.77 6.52
N ALA A 125 6.77 17.01 6.30
CA ALA A 125 6.00 18.20 6.68
C ALA A 125 4.72 18.38 5.84
N ILE A 126 4.79 18.19 4.52
CA ILE A 126 3.62 18.24 3.62
C ILE A 126 2.59 17.18 4.02
N TRP A 127 3.04 15.95 4.31
CA TRP A 127 2.16 14.87 4.79
C TRP A 127 1.35 15.30 6.01
N ILE A 128 2.02 15.81 7.05
CA ILE A 128 1.34 16.21 8.29
C ILE A 128 0.31 17.32 8.00
N TYR A 129 0.68 18.30 7.16
CA TYR A 129 -0.21 19.39 6.78
C TYR A 129 -1.46 18.89 6.04
N ASP A 130 -1.24 18.09 5.01
CA ASP A 130 -2.26 17.65 4.05
C ASP A 130 -3.19 16.56 4.61
N THR A 131 -2.72 15.83 5.63
CA THR A 131 -3.52 14.80 6.33
C THR A 131 -4.25 15.35 7.55
N PHE A 132 -3.60 16.14 8.41
CA PHE A 132 -4.16 16.46 9.74
C PHE A 132 -4.62 17.91 9.91
N TYR A 133 -4.09 18.85 9.12
CA TYR A 133 -4.40 20.28 9.20
C TYR A 133 -5.10 20.81 7.94
N PHE A 134 -5.59 19.90 7.10
CA PHE A 134 -6.30 20.24 5.88
C PHE A 134 -7.74 20.70 6.16
N PRO A 135 -8.25 21.75 5.47
CA PRO A 135 -7.52 22.61 4.54
C PRO A 135 -6.73 23.73 5.25
N SER A 136 -5.48 23.94 4.83
CA SER A 136 -4.63 25.05 5.29
C SER A 136 -4.31 25.97 4.12
N PHE A 137 -5.25 26.83 3.70
CA PHE A 137 -5.08 27.66 2.50
C PHE A 137 -3.85 28.58 2.51
N GLY A 138 -3.37 28.98 3.70
CA GLY A 138 -2.17 29.81 3.84
C GLY A 138 -0.88 29.12 3.38
N THR A 139 -0.85 27.79 3.27
CA THR A 139 0.34 27.05 2.82
C THR A 139 0.43 26.91 1.30
N GLN A 140 -0.66 27.19 0.56
CA GLN A 140 -0.72 27.01 -0.88
C GLN A 140 0.43 27.73 -1.64
N PRO A 141 0.78 29.00 -1.35
CA PRO A 141 1.88 29.66 -2.06
C PRO A 141 3.26 29.05 -1.81
N ALA A 142 3.46 28.38 -0.67
CA ALA A 142 4.70 27.65 -0.42
C ALA A 142 4.75 26.35 -1.25
N LEU A 143 3.64 25.61 -1.31
CA LEU A 143 3.51 24.39 -2.11
C LEU A 143 3.71 24.66 -3.61
N GLU A 144 3.05 25.69 -4.14
CA GLU A 144 3.18 26.10 -5.56
C GLU A 144 4.63 26.47 -5.91
N ARG A 145 5.31 27.20 -5.01
CA ARG A 145 6.72 27.55 -5.19
C ARG A 145 7.64 26.34 -5.19
N ILE A 146 7.41 25.37 -4.30
CA ILE A 146 8.19 24.13 -4.25
C ILE A 146 7.96 23.32 -5.54
N SER A 147 6.71 23.21 -6.01
CA SER A 147 6.42 22.49 -7.27
C SER A 147 7.05 23.13 -8.51
N ALA A 148 7.18 24.45 -8.53
CA ALA A 148 7.77 25.19 -9.65
C ALA A 148 9.30 25.26 -9.64
N ASP A 149 9.97 24.90 -8.53
CA ASP A 149 11.43 24.98 -8.41
C ASP A 149 12.09 23.74 -9.01
N VAL A 150 12.63 23.87 -10.23
CA VAL A 150 13.34 22.80 -10.97
C VAL A 150 14.58 22.26 -10.25
N ARG A 151 15.05 22.90 -9.18
CA ARG A 151 16.19 22.42 -8.37
C ARG A 151 15.74 21.45 -7.28
N VAL A 152 14.43 21.34 -7.04
CA VAL A 152 13.84 20.42 -6.07
C VAL A 152 13.64 19.06 -6.74
N ALA A 153 13.82 17.98 -5.96
CA ALA A 153 13.63 16.62 -6.46
C ALA A 153 12.21 16.42 -7.02
N PRO A 154 12.05 15.73 -8.17
CA PRO A 154 10.75 15.47 -8.80
C PRO A 154 9.65 14.97 -7.86
N ALA A 155 9.96 14.00 -6.99
CA ALA A 155 8.98 13.46 -6.02
C ALA A 155 8.43 14.54 -5.07
N LEU A 156 9.28 15.46 -4.60
CA LEU A 156 8.83 16.55 -3.74
C LEU A 156 8.03 17.60 -4.53
N ARG A 157 8.42 17.89 -5.79
CA ARG A 157 7.65 18.78 -6.67
C ARG A 157 6.24 18.25 -6.92
N ALA A 158 6.14 16.98 -7.31
CA ALA A 158 4.88 16.27 -7.53
C ALA A 158 4.00 16.27 -6.26
N ARG A 159 4.56 15.90 -5.10
CA ARG A 159 3.83 15.89 -3.82
C ARG A 159 3.32 17.28 -3.43
N SER A 160 4.11 18.32 -3.67
CA SER A 160 3.73 19.71 -3.40
C SER A 160 2.61 20.16 -4.34
N ALA A 161 2.69 19.83 -5.63
CA ALA A 161 1.65 20.12 -6.61
C ALA A 161 0.34 19.41 -6.27
N MET A 162 0.38 18.14 -5.86
CA MET A 162 -0.80 17.39 -5.41
C MET A 162 -1.45 18.01 -4.16
N ALA A 163 -0.66 18.45 -3.19
CA ALA A 163 -1.18 19.12 -2.00
C ALA A 163 -1.81 20.48 -2.35
N ALA A 164 -1.20 21.26 -3.25
CA ALA A 164 -1.77 22.51 -3.77
C ALA A 164 -3.07 22.27 -4.53
N ALA A 165 -3.11 21.26 -5.41
CA ALA A 165 -4.29 20.81 -6.15
C ALA A 165 -5.47 20.49 -5.21
N ARG A 166 -5.21 19.75 -4.12
CA ARG A 166 -6.23 19.46 -3.10
C ARG A 166 -6.77 20.73 -2.45
N LEU A 167 -5.93 21.72 -2.14
CA LEU A 167 -6.38 23.02 -1.61
C LEU A 167 -7.25 23.77 -2.61
N ILE A 168 -6.83 23.84 -3.88
CA ILE A 168 -7.63 24.46 -4.95
C ILE A 168 -9.00 23.81 -5.03
N GLY A 169 -9.08 22.47 -5.03
CA GLY A 169 -10.34 21.72 -5.10
C GLY A 169 -11.31 21.98 -3.93
N ARG A 170 -10.81 22.39 -2.76
CA ARG A 170 -11.64 22.70 -1.58
C ARG A 170 -12.16 24.13 -1.51
N LYS A 171 -11.59 25.06 -2.28
CA LYS A 171 -12.09 26.45 -2.30
C LYS A 171 -13.51 26.50 -2.84
N VAL A 172 -14.32 27.38 -2.24
CA VAL A 172 -15.72 27.64 -2.60
C VAL A 172 -15.81 28.87 -3.49
N GLY A 173 -16.80 28.88 -4.39
CA GLY A 173 -17.02 29.99 -5.33
C GLY A 173 -16.23 29.83 -6.63
N PRO A 174 -16.24 30.88 -7.49
CA PRO A 174 -15.58 30.83 -8.80
C PRO A 174 -14.10 30.47 -8.72
N LEU A 175 -13.56 29.87 -9.78
CA LEU A 175 -12.12 29.63 -9.89
C LEU A 175 -11.35 30.96 -9.90
N ALA A 176 -10.56 31.18 -8.86
CA ALA A 176 -9.74 32.39 -8.74
C ALA A 176 -8.68 32.42 -9.84
N ALA A 177 -8.35 33.62 -10.33
CA ALA A 177 -7.35 33.80 -11.38
C ALA A 177 -6.00 33.16 -11.00
N ALA A 178 -5.51 33.37 -9.77
CA ALA A 178 -4.26 32.77 -9.30
C ALA A 178 -4.28 31.23 -9.31
N ASP A 179 -5.41 30.61 -8.92
CA ASP A 179 -5.54 29.14 -8.96
C ASP A 179 -5.55 28.64 -10.40
N ARG A 180 -6.22 29.37 -11.30
CA ARG A 180 -6.23 29.06 -12.73
C ARG A 180 -4.83 29.17 -13.33
N ASP A 181 -4.12 30.26 -13.04
CA ASP A 181 -2.76 30.49 -13.54
C ASP A 181 -1.81 29.40 -13.02
N SER A 182 -1.97 28.95 -11.77
CA SER A 182 -1.20 27.83 -11.22
C SER A 182 -1.52 26.50 -11.92
N ILE A 183 -2.80 26.23 -12.24
CA ILE A 183 -3.18 25.02 -13.01
C ILE A 183 -2.55 25.06 -14.40
N ILE A 184 -2.66 26.18 -15.11
CA ILE A 184 -2.12 26.33 -16.46
C ILE A 184 -0.60 26.19 -16.45
N ALA A 185 0.10 26.85 -15.51
CA ALA A 185 1.56 26.72 -15.38
C ALA A 185 1.98 25.28 -15.07
N GLY A 186 1.25 24.59 -14.19
CA GLY A 186 1.52 23.20 -13.86
C GLY A 186 1.34 22.24 -15.03
N MET A 187 0.37 22.52 -15.92
CA MET A 187 0.09 21.71 -17.11
C MET A 187 1.28 21.63 -18.09
N PHE A 188 2.11 22.67 -18.14
CA PHE A 188 3.30 22.74 -19.01
C PHE A 188 4.61 22.67 -18.22
N SER A 189 4.59 22.08 -17.01
CA SER A 189 5.81 21.85 -16.26
C SER A 189 6.70 20.82 -16.96
N ASP A 190 8.01 20.94 -16.79
CA ASP A 190 9.01 19.92 -17.16
C ASP A 190 8.89 18.61 -16.36
N ASP A 191 8.14 18.63 -15.24
CA ASP A 191 7.96 17.50 -14.33
C ASP A 191 6.60 16.83 -14.58
N PRO A 192 6.57 15.53 -14.93
CA PRO A 192 5.32 14.82 -15.20
C PRO A 192 4.39 14.75 -13.99
N GLY A 193 4.90 14.76 -12.76
CA GLY A 193 4.08 14.76 -11.56
C GLY A 193 3.38 16.08 -11.29
N VAL A 194 4.03 17.21 -11.63
CA VAL A 194 3.38 18.52 -11.61
C VAL A 194 2.30 18.61 -12.69
N ARG A 195 2.56 18.12 -13.91
CA ARG A 195 1.55 18.05 -15.00
C ARG A 195 0.36 17.18 -14.59
N ALA A 196 0.62 16.00 -14.05
CA ALA A 196 -0.41 15.09 -13.56
C ALA A 196 -1.28 15.74 -12.48
N ALA A 197 -0.68 16.42 -11.49
CA ALA A 197 -1.42 17.12 -10.43
C ALA A 197 -2.29 18.27 -10.98
N ALA A 198 -1.80 19.03 -11.95
CA ALA A 198 -2.56 20.09 -12.61
C ALA A 198 -3.78 19.53 -13.35
N ALA A 199 -3.60 18.49 -14.16
CA ALA A 199 -4.70 17.82 -14.86
C ALA A 199 -5.71 17.17 -13.91
N ASP A 200 -5.24 16.49 -12.86
CA ASP A 200 -6.10 15.92 -11.82
C ASP A 200 -6.94 16.99 -11.10
N THR A 201 -6.39 18.20 -10.94
CA THR A 201 -7.15 19.33 -10.39
C THR A 201 -8.36 19.62 -11.28
N VAL A 202 -8.15 19.74 -12.60
CA VAL A 202 -9.22 19.99 -13.57
C VAL A 202 -10.25 18.86 -13.55
N ALA A 203 -9.81 17.60 -13.56
CA ALA A 203 -10.68 16.44 -13.53
C ALA A 203 -11.60 16.40 -12.29
N ARG A 204 -11.17 16.99 -11.17
CA ARG A 204 -11.89 16.99 -9.88
C ARG A 204 -12.60 18.31 -9.56
N LEU A 205 -12.50 19.34 -10.41
CA LEU A 205 -13.21 20.60 -10.19
C LEU A 205 -14.73 20.38 -10.21
N ARG A 206 -15.40 21.01 -9.24
CA ARG A 206 -16.87 21.03 -9.14
C ARG A 206 -17.47 21.84 -10.29
N ASP A 207 -18.64 21.45 -10.80
CA ASP A 207 -19.26 22.11 -11.97
C ASP A 207 -19.52 23.61 -11.75
N GLU A 208 -19.84 24.02 -10.52
CA GLU A 208 -20.01 25.44 -10.14
C GLU A 208 -18.77 26.30 -10.39
N ARG A 209 -17.60 25.67 -10.53
CA ARG A 209 -16.31 26.31 -10.80
C ARG A 209 -15.86 26.22 -12.25
N LEU A 210 -16.65 25.56 -13.10
CA LEU A 210 -16.40 25.35 -14.52
C LEU A 210 -17.50 25.99 -15.37
N PRO A 211 -17.73 27.32 -15.28
CA PRO A 211 -18.63 28.00 -16.21
C PRO A 211 -18.13 27.81 -17.66
N PRO A 212 -19.01 27.95 -18.67
CA PRO A 212 -18.70 27.62 -20.06
C PRO A 212 -17.38 28.22 -20.58
N GLN A 213 -17.06 29.46 -20.19
CA GLN A 213 -15.83 30.14 -20.61
C GLN A 213 -14.57 29.47 -20.04
N ILE A 214 -14.58 29.15 -18.73
CA ILE A 214 -13.46 28.47 -18.06
C ILE A 214 -13.33 27.03 -18.56
N ARG A 215 -14.46 26.36 -18.82
CA ARG A 215 -14.46 25.01 -19.40
C ARG A 215 -13.81 25.00 -20.78
N ALA A 216 -14.16 25.96 -21.65
CA ALA A 216 -13.55 26.08 -22.98
C ALA A 216 -12.04 26.39 -22.90
N GLU A 217 -11.66 27.35 -22.06
CA GLU A 217 -10.25 27.71 -21.82
C GLU A 217 -9.42 26.51 -21.36
N LEU A 218 -9.88 25.79 -20.34
CA LEU A 218 -9.17 24.62 -19.82
C LEU A 218 -9.16 23.45 -20.82
N GLY A 219 -10.19 23.30 -21.65
CA GLY A 219 -10.22 22.32 -22.74
C GLY A 219 -9.14 22.59 -23.80
N GLU A 220 -9.00 23.84 -24.25
CA GLU A 220 -7.94 24.24 -25.18
C GLU A 220 -6.53 24.01 -24.58
N ILE A 221 -6.35 24.31 -23.30
CA ILE A 221 -5.08 24.07 -22.59
C ILE A 221 -4.77 22.57 -22.49
N LEU A 222 -5.76 21.72 -22.17
CA LEU A 222 -5.57 20.27 -22.11
C LEU A 222 -5.22 19.68 -23.48
N LEU A 223 -5.86 20.16 -24.55
CA LEU A 223 -5.55 19.75 -25.91
C LEU A 223 -4.10 20.12 -26.28
N ALA A 224 -3.68 21.35 -25.95
CA ALA A 224 -2.30 21.79 -26.19
C ALA A 224 -1.29 20.95 -25.39
N ALA A 225 -1.58 20.67 -24.11
CA ALA A 225 -0.72 19.82 -23.28
C ALA A 225 -0.63 18.39 -23.83
N GLN A 226 -1.76 17.79 -24.22
CA GLN A 226 -1.79 16.45 -24.83
C GLN A 226 -0.94 16.36 -26.11
N LEU A 227 -0.86 17.44 -26.89
CA LEU A 227 -0.03 17.52 -28.11
C LEU A 227 1.46 17.69 -27.83
N ASP A 228 1.83 18.22 -26.65
CA ASP A 228 3.22 18.41 -26.23
C ASP A 228 3.80 17.15 -25.56
N GLU A 229 2.94 16.24 -25.07
CA GLU A 229 3.37 15.00 -24.44
C GLU A 229 4.16 14.09 -25.41
N PRO A 230 5.29 13.49 -24.98
CA PRO A 230 6.12 12.64 -25.83
C PRO A 230 5.38 11.38 -26.28
N PRO A 231 5.72 10.77 -27.43
CA PRO A 231 5.09 9.53 -27.89
C PRO A 231 5.11 8.43 -26.83
N LEU A 232 4.10 7.56 -26.84
CA LEU A 232 4.07 6.39 -25.95
C LEU A 232 5.32 5.54 -26.16
N ALA A 233 5.99 5.21 -25.07
CA ALA A 233 7.16 4.36 -25.03
C ALA A 233 7.11 3.47 -23.80
N LEU A 234 7.72 2.29 -23.91
CA LEU A 234 7.90 1.39 -22.77
C LEU A 234 9.15 1.81 -22.01
N PRO A 235 9.09 1.95 -20.67
CA PRO A 235 10.27 2.27 -19.88
C PRO A 235 11.30 1.13 -19.92
N GLU A 236 12.59 1.50 -19.83
CA GLU A 236 13.67 0.54 -19.67
C GLU A 236 13.61 -0.14 -18.31
N ASP A 237 13.95 -1.43 -18.27
CA ASP A 237 13.95 -2.18 -17.03
C ASP A 237 15.19 -1.82 -16.20
N SER A 238 14.96 -1.35 -14.97
CA SER A 238 16.01 -1.00 -14.02
C SER A 238 16.12 -2.06 -12.93
N PRO A 239 17.29 -2.23 -12.28
CA PRO A 239 17.40 -3.04 -11.07
C PRO A 239 16.43 -2.55 -10.00
N ASP A 240 15.94 -3.47 -9.18
CA ASP A 240 15.04 -3.11 -8.11
C ASP A 240 15.79 -2.34 -7.01
N ILE A 241 15.31 -1.13 -6.73
CA ILE A 241 15.93 -0.21 -5.78
C ILE A 241 15.40 -0.39 -4.35
N ARG A 242 14.53 -1.39 -4.08
CA ARG A 242 13.96 -1.74 -2.75
C ARG A 242 14.99 -1.87 -1.63
N GLY A 243 16.27 -2.12 -1.96
CA GLY A 243 17.39 -2.17 -1.00
C GLY A 243 18.30 -0.93 -0.92
N SER A 244 18.06 0.12 -1.73
CA SER A 244 18.95 1.29 -1.84
C SER A 244 18.33 2.53 -1.20
N MET A 245 19.15 3.43 -0.62
CA MET A 245 18.67 4.72 -0.08
C MET A 245 17.99 5.63 -1.12
N ALA A 246 18.04 5.28 -2.42
CA ALA A 246 17.31 5.96 -3.50
C ALA A 246 15.80 5.64 -3.53
N PHE A 247 15.35 4.69 -2.70
CA PHE A 247 13.97 4.20 -2.61
C PHE A 247 12.92 5.31 -2.50
N ALA A 248 13.21 6.35 -1.74
CA ALA A 248 12.22 7.38 -1.43
C ALA A 248 12.18 8.56 -2.42
N ASP A 249 13.08 8.62 -3.42
CA ASP A 249 13.14 9.70 -4.41
C ASP A 249 12.55 9.33 -5.79
N ALA A 250 12.57 8.04 -6.18
CA ALA A 250 12.18 7.63 -7.53
C ALA A 250 10.81 6.91 -7.60
N GLU A 251 10.40 6.23 -6.53
CA GLU A 251 9.37 5.18 -6.61
C GLU A 251 7.95 5.64 -6.30
N SER A 252 7.72 6.92 -6.04
CA SER A 252 6.37 7.51 -5.94
C SER A 252 6.14 8.63 -6.96
N THR A 253 7.09 8.81 -7.88
CA THR A 253 7.03 9.87 -8.89
C THR A 253 6.10 9.45 -10.02
N PRO A 254 5.11 10.29 -10.36
CA PRO A 254 4.37 10.13 -11.62
C PRO A 254 5.33 10.10 -12.82
N THR A 255 4.97 9.32 -13.82
CA THR A 255 5.70 9.19 -15.09
C THR A 255 5.04 10.00 -16.20
N GLU A 256 5.66 10.07 -17.37
CA GLU A 256 5.05 10.62 -18.60
C GLU A 256 3.69 9.97 -18.89
N LEU A 257 3.57 8.65 -18.74
CA LEU A 257 2.29 7.96 -18.90
C LEU A 257 1.26 8.40 -17.84
N THR A 258 1.71 8.65 -16.61
CA THR A 258 0.84 9.14 -15.52
C THR A 258 0.29 10.54 -15.84
N ALA A 259 1.13 11.43 -16.39
CA ALA A 259 0.72 12.76 -16.83
C ALA A 259 -0.31 12.68 -17.97
N ARG A 260 -0.02 11.89 -19.01
CA ARG A 260 -0.96 11.60 -20.11
C ARG A 260 -2.30 11.06 -19.61
N ALA A 261 -2.28 10.12 -18.67
CA ALA A 261 -3.50 9.55 -18.11
C ALA A 261 -4.31 10.57 -17.31
N ALA A 262 -3.65 11.48 -16.59
CA ALA A 262 -4.31 12.58 -15.88
C ALA A 262 -4.92 13.60 -16.86
N ILE A 263 -4.20 13.97 -17.93
CA ILE A 263 -4.68 14.85 -19.00
C ILE A 263 -5.91 14.24 -19.68
N ALA A 264 -5.84 12.97 -20.07
CA ALA A 264 -6.95 12.25 -20.69
C ALA A 264 -8.19 12.19 -19.76
N ARG A 265 -7.99 11.97 -18.45
CA ARG A 265 -9.07 12.03 -17.45
C ARG A 265 -9.71 13.43 -17.35
N ALA A 266 -8.90 14.48 -17.44
CA ALA A 266 -9.39 15.84 -17.44
C ALA A 266 -10.16 16.20 -18.73
N GLN A 267 -9.71 15.70 -19.88
CA GLN A 267 -10.43 15.84 -21.16
C GLN A 267 -11.79 15.15 -21.11
N ASP A 268 -11.82 13.88 -20.66
CA ASP A 268 -13.07 13.12 -20.47
C ASP A 268 -14.05 13.86 -19.55
N ARG A 269 -13.53 14.56 -18.53
CA ARG A 269 -14.34 15.38 -17.61
C ARG A 269 -14.90 16.66 -18.25
N LEU A 270 -14.11 17.35 -19.07
CA LEU A 270 -14.52 18.64 -19.65
C LEU A 270 -15.38 18.50 -20.90
N GLU A 271 -15.04 17.55 -21.76
CA GLU A 271 -15.58 17.40 -23.12
C GLU A 271 -16.44 16.13 -23.27
N GLY A 272 -16.34 15.20 -22.32
CA GLY A 272 -16.85 13.83 -22.49
C GLY A 272 -15.88 12.98 -23.31
N GLY A 273 -16.30 11.75 -23.65
CA GLY A 273 -15.51 10.84 -24.46
C GLY A 273 -14.91 9.68 -23.67
N ALA A 274 -13.83 9.11 -24.23
CA ALA A 274 -13.17 7.91 -23.72
C ALA A 274 -11.64 7.99 -23.90
N HIS A 275 -11.07 9.19 -23.76
CA HIS A 275 -9.65 9.46 -23.95
C HIS A 275 -8.78 8.59 -23.03
N LEU A 276 -9.15 8.45 -21.74
CA LEU A 276 -8.41 7.59 -20.81
C LEU A 276 -8.46 6.12 -21.26
N ALA A 277 -9.63 5.65 -21.67
CA ALA A 277 -9.81 4.27 -22.09
C ALA A 277 -9.04 3.98 -23.39
N GLN A 278 -9.01 4.94 -24.33
CA GLN A 278 -8.23 4.84 -25.56
C GLN A 278 -6.73 4.83 -25.26
N LEU A 279 -6.24 5.75 -24.42
CA LEU A 279 -4.84 5.79 -24.00
C LEU A 279 -4.41 4.47 -23.34
N ARG A 280 -5.27 3.91 -22.48
CA ARG A 280 -5.05 2.59 -21.88
C ARG A 280 -4.96 1.51 -22.94
N ALA A 281 -5.91 1.44 -23.87
CA ALA A 281 -5.91 0.45 -24.94
C ALA A 281 -4.67 0.55 -25.84
N ASP A 282 -4.23 1.77 -26.17
CA ASP A 282 -3.04 2.03 -26.97
C ASP A 282 -1.77 1.56 -26.24
N TYR A 283 -1.64 1.88 -24.94
CA TYR A 283 -0.51 1.44 -24.14
C TYR A 283 -0.51 -0.08 -23.94
N GLU A 284 -1.66 -0.70 -23.72
CA GLU A 284 -1.74 -2.17 -23.61
C GLU A 284 -1.44 -2.88 -24.93
N THR A 285 -1.73 -2.26 -26.08
CA THR A 285 -1.33 -2.79 -27.39
C THR A 285 0.20 -2.82 -27.53
N LEU A 286 0.87 -1.81 -26.97
CA LEU A 286 2.33 -1.72 -26.94
C LEU A 286 2.94 -2.69 -25.90
N ALA A 287 2.41 -2.70 -24.68
CA ALA A 287 2.98 -3.41 -23.52
C ALA A 287 2.58 -4.89 -23.44
N LEU A 288 1.42 -5.26 -23.98
CA LEU A 288 0.82 -6.60 -23.87
C LEU A 288 0.34 -7.10 -25.24
N PRO A 289 1.22 -7.20 -26.25
CA PRO A 289 0.84 -7.54 -27.63
C PRO A 289 0.37 -9.00 -27.78
N ASN A 290 0.73 -9.90 -26.87
CA ASN A 290 0.41 -11.32 -26.97
C ASN A 290 -0.83 -11.67 -26.17
N ARG A 291 -1.67 -12.56 -26.71
CA ARG A 291 -2.93 -12.99 -26.09
C ARG A 291 -3.07 -14.51 -26.19
N LEU A 292 -3.54 -15.13 -25.11
CA LEU A 292 -3.95 -16.53 -25.06
C LEU A 292 -5.19 -16.68 -24.19
N GLU A 293 -6.16 -17.46 -24.64
CA GLU A 293 -7.36 -17.81 -23.87
C GLU A 293 -7.40 -19.32 -23.65
N ALA A 294 -7.51 -19.75 -22.40
CA ALA A 294 -7.72 -21.16 -22.07
C ALA A 294 -8.37 -21.31 -20.70
N ALA A 295 -9.24 -22.31 -20.55
CA ALA A 295 -9.76 -22.79 -19.26
C ALA A 295 -10.30 -21.70 -18.30
N GLY A 296 -11.01 -20.69 -18.82
CA GLY A 296 -11.56 -19.59 -18.00
C GLY A 296 -10.56 -18.46 -17.70
N PHE A 297 -9.38 -18.49 -18.30
CA PHE A 297 -8.38 -17.43 -18.22
C PHE A 297 -8.25 -16.68 -19.56
N LEU A 298 -8.12 -15.36 -19.47
CA LEU A 298 -7.65 -14.49 -20.54
C LEU A 298 -6.26 -13.98 -20.16
N LEU A 299 -5.22 -14.48 -20.80
CA LEU A 299 -3.85 -14.01 -20.61
C LEU A 299 -3.49 -12.99 -21.69
N ARG A 300 -3.07 -11.80 -21.27
CA ARG A 300 -2.42 -10.79 -22.11
C ARG A 300 -1.02 -10.55 -21.58
N SER A 301 -0.01 -10.59 -22.45
CA SER A 301 1.37 -10.63 -22.02
C SER A 301 2.31 -9.84 -22.91
N GLY A 302 3.31 -9.22 -22.27
CA GLY A 302 4.50 -8.66 -22.91
C GLY A 302 5.55 -9.72 -23.26
N LEU A 303 5.40 -10.94 -22.76
CA LEU A 303 6.34 -12.05 -22.98
C LEU A 303 6.11 -12.75 -24.33
N PRO A 304 7.14 -13.39 -24.91
CA PRO A 304 7.02 -14.15 -26.15
C PRO A 304 5.91 -15.22 -26.09
N VAL A 305 5.15 -15.38 -27.18
CA VAL A 305 4.01 -16.32 -27.28
C VAL A 305 4.34 -17.75 -26.80
N GLY A 306 5.59 -18.20 -27.01
CA GLY A 306 6.03 -19.54 -26.58
C GLY A 306 6.10 -19.76 -25.06
N GLU A 307 6.13 -18.69 -24.27
CA GLU A 307 6.20 -18.75 -22.79
C GLU A 307 4.80 -18.76 -22.15
N LEU A 308 3.76 -18.29 -22.86
CA LEU A 308 2.40 -18.14 -22.32
C LEU A 308 1.78 -19.44 -21.80
N PRO A 309 1.96 -20.63 -22.45
CA PRO A 309 1.42 -21.88 -21.93
C PRO A 309 1.92 -22.21 -20.51
N ALA A 310 3.21 -22.02 -20.23
CA ALA A 310 3.77 -22.31 -18.91
C ALA A 310 3.19 -21.41 -17.80
N LEU A 311 2.79 -20.18 -18.15
CA LEU A 311 2.14 -19.27 -17.21
C LEU A 311 0.73 -19.74 -16.85
N LEU A 312 0.00 -20.34 -17.81
CA LEU A 312 -1.29 -20.96 -17.55
C LEU A 312 -1.16 -22.28 -16.79
N ASP A 313 -0.06 -23.02 -16.97
CA ASP A 313 0.21 -24.22 -16.17
C ASP A 313 0.34 -23.88 -14.68
N HIS A 314 0.96 -22.75 -14.31
CA HIS A 314 0.97 -22.27 -12.93
C HIS A 314 -0.44 -21.96 -12.39
N ALA A 315 -1.31 -21.37 -13.22
CA ALA A 315 -2.69 -21.08 -12.84
C ALA A 315 -3.52 -22.36 -12.62
N ALA A 316 -3.33 -23.36 -13.48
CA ALA A 316 -3.98 -24.66 -13.35
C ALA A 316 -3.45 -25.44 -12.13
N LEU A 317 -2.15 -25.36 -11.86
CA LEU A 317 -1.51 -26.02 -10.73
C LEU A 317 -2.06 -25.52 -9.39
N VAL A 318 -2.16 -24.21 -9.20
CA VAL A 318 -2.67 -23.67 -7.94
C VAL A 318 -4.15 -23.96 -7.74
N SER A 319 -4.95 -23.96 -8.81
CA SER A 319 -6.36 -24.37 -8.74
C SER A 319 -6.50 -25.82 -8.27
N THR A 320 -5.59 -26.69 -8.73
CA THR A 320 -5.52 -28.10 -8.30
C THR A 320 -5.10 -28.21 -6.83
N ALA A 321 -4.02 -27.53 -6.44
CA ALA A 321 -3.52 -27.53 -5.06
C ALA A 321 -4.58 -27.02 -4.06
N TYR A 322 -5.26 -25.94 -4.42
CA TYR A 322 -6.34 -25.34 -3.66
C TYR A 322 -7.50 -26.33 -3.42
N ALA A 323 -7.97 -26.97 -4.49
CA ALA A 323 -9.05 -27.96 -4.41
C ALA A 323 -8.66 -29.20 -3.61
N GLN A 324 -7.41 -29.67 -3.73
CA GLN A 324 -6.90 -30.82 -2.97
C GLN A 324 -6.78 -30.51 -1.47
N ALA A 325 -6.28 -29.32 -1.12
CA ALA A 325 -6.08 -28.93 0.27
C ALA A 325 -7.40 -28.72 1.03
N LEU A 326 -8.34 -27.98 0.44
CA LEU A 326 -9.58 -27.58 1.12
C LEU A 326 -10.74 -28.55 0.89
N GLY A 327 -10.72 -29.28 -0.22
CA GLY A 327 -11.76 -30.22 -0.60
C GLY A 327 -12.96 -29.55 -1.30
N PRO A 328 -13.83 -30.36 -1.92
CA PRO A 328 -14.84 -29.89 -2.88
C PRO A 328 -15.92 -28.97 -2.29
N ALA A 329 -16.21 -29.10 -1.00
CA ALA A 329 -17.23 -28.27 -0.35
C ALA A 329 -16.78 -26.81 -0.18
N LEU A 330 -15.50 -26.60 0.13
CA LEU A 330 -14.93 -25.27 0.33
C LEU A 330 -14.49 -24.63 -0.97
N SER A 331 -14.13 -25.43 -1.98
CA SER A 331 -13.75 -24.92 -3.32
C SER A 331 -14.93 -24.71 -4.27
N ALA A 332 -16.16 -24.96 -3.83
CA ALA A 332 -17.34 -24.64 -4.63
C ALA A 332 -17.60 -23.11 -4.61
N PRO A 333 -18.03 -22.47 -5.71
CA PRO A 333 -18.36 -21.05 -5.70
C PRO A 333 -19.39 -20.68 -4.62
N LEU A 334 -19.25 -19.50 -4.03
CA LEU A 334 -20.23 -18.90 -3.14
C LEU A 334 -21.43 -18.38 -3.97
N PRO A 335 -22.68 -18.62 -3.54
CA PRO A 335 -23.85 -18.10 -4.26
C PRO A 335 -23.85 -16.58 -4.30
N GLY A 336 -23.97 -16.01 -5.50
CA GLY A 336 -24.04 -14.55 -5.70
C GLY A 336 -22.68 -13.89 -5.91
N GLU A 337 -21.57 -14.61 -5.75
CA GLU A 337 -20.25 -14.08 -6.07
C GLU A 337 -20.01 -14.01 -7.58
N PRO A 338 -19.22 -13.02 -8.06
CA PRO A 338 -18.94 -12.85 -9.48
C PRO A 338 -18.28 -14.11 -10.09
N ALA A 339 -18.98 -14.73 -11.04
CA ALA A 339 -18.40 -15.77 -11.89
C ALA A 339 -17.98 -15.16 -13.23
N GLY A 340 -16.84 -15.61 -13.78
CA GLY A 340 -16.42 -15.19 -15.11
C GLY A 340 -14.96 -15.46 -15.42
N THR A 341 -14.55 -15.06 -16.62
CA THR A 341 -13.15 -15.17 -17.05
C THR A 341 -12.25 -14.33 -16.15
N LEU A 342 -11.17 -14.92 -15.63
CA LEU A 342 -10.11 -14.18 -14.95
C LEU A 342 -9.12 -13.64 -15.98
N THR A 343 -8.80 -12.35 -15.89
CA THR A 343 -7.82 -11.72 -16.79
C THR A 343 -6.45 -11.67 -16.11
N LEU A 344 -5.40 -12.14 -16.79
CA LEU A 344 -4.01 -12.01 -16.35
C LEU A 344 -3.32 -11.02 -17.28
N LEU A 345 -2.82 -9.91 -16.73
CA LEU A 345 -1.95 -8.97 -17.42
C LEU A 345 -0.51 -9.18 -16.93
N ILE A 346 0.33 -9.77 -17.79
CA ILE A 346 1.72 -10.10 -17.46
C ILE A 346 2.67 -9.20 -18.26
N PHE A 347 3.21 -8.18 -17.62
CA PHE A 347 4.14 -7.25 -18.25
C PHE A 347 5.53 -7.86 -18.43
N ALA A 348 6.24 -7.46 -19.48
CA ALA A 348 7.57 -7.99 -19.79
C ALA A 348 8.66 -7.60 -18.77
N SER A 349 8.42 -6.57 -17.95
CA SER A 349 9.38 -6.08 -16.96
C SER A 349 8.70 -5.35 -15.80
N GLN A 350 9.43 -5.18 -14.70
CA GLN A 350 8.96 -4.43 -13.52
C GLN A 350 8.70 -2.97 -13.85
N ALA A 351 9.56 -2.34 -14.65
CA ALA A 351 9.39 -0.94 -15.04
C ALA A 351 8.07 -0.70 -15.81
N ILE A 352 7.73 -1.56 -16.77
CA ILE A 352 6.48 -1.45 -17.56
C ILE A 352 5.25 -1.65 -16.66
N TYR A 353 5.31 -2.64 -15.77
CA TYR A 353 4.25 -2.87 -14.78
C TYR A 353 4.03 -1.65 -13.90
N ARG A 354 5.10 -1.09 -13.32
CA ARG A 354 5.00 0.10 -12.47
C ARG A 354 4.40 1.30 -13.21
N ASP A 355 4.84 1.53 -14.44
CA ASP A 355 4.34 2.61 -15.28
C ASP A 355 2.83 2.46 -15.57
N TYR A 356 2.40 1.26 -15.97
CA TYR A 356 0.98 0.94 -16.18
C TYR A 356 0.15 1.10 -14.90
N MET A 357 0.61 0.51 -13.79
CA MET A 357 -0.14 0.50 -12.54
C MET A 357 -0.34 1.92 -12.00
N ARG A 358 0.68 2.79 -12.06
CA ARG A 358 0.57 4.21 -11.66
C ARG A 358 -0.45 4.97 -12.50
N ALA A 359 -0.48 4.73 -13.81
CA ALA A 359 -1.29 5.51 -14.73
C ALA A 359 -2.77 5.11 -14.70
N PHE A 360 -3.07 3.81 -14.55
CA PHE A 360 -4.39 3.27 -14.84
C PHE A 360 -5.08 2.58 -13.67
N THR A 361 -4.39 2.35 -12.55
CA THR A 361 -4.95 1.63 -11.39
C THR A 361 -4.84 2.46 -10.11
N PRO A 362 -5.66 2.17 -9.07
CA PRO A 362 -5.53 2.82 -7.77
C PRO A 362 -4.52 2.11 -6.84
N PHE A 363 -3.93 0.99 -7.28
CA PHE A 363 -3.11 0.15 -6.43
C PHE A 363 -1.69 0.72 -6.26
N THR A 364 -1.02 0.27 -5.20
CA THR A 364 0.43 0.47 -5.08
C THR A 364 1.15 -0.30 -6.19
N VAL A 365 2.36 0.14 -6.52
CA VAL A 365 3.14 -0.42 -7.63
C VAL A 365 4.40 -1.14 -7.18
N ASP A 366 4.67 -1.12 -5.88
CA ASP A 366 5.88 -1.71 -5.26
C ASP A 366 5.57 -3.07 -4.65
N VAL A 367 4.81 -3.82 -5.42
CA VAL A 367 4.39 -5.19 -5.13
C VAL A 367 4.65 -6.04 -6.36
N ASP A 368 4.78 -7.32 -6.09
CA ASP A 368 5.13 -8.33 -7.08
C ASP A 368 3.95 -8.66 -7.99
N GLY A 369 2.73 -8.55 -7.46
CA GLY A 369 1.47 -8.68 -8.18
C GLY A 369 0.35 -8.02 -7.40
N VAL A 370 -0.81 -7.86 -8.05
CA VAL A 370 -2.08 -7.47 -7.41
C VAL A 370 -3.22 -8.15 -8.13
N TYR A 371 -4.13 -8.75 -7.37
CA TYR A 371 -5.47 -9.10 -7.84
C TYR A 371 -6.48 -7.99 -7.55
N ASP A 372 -7.16 -7.52 -8.61
CA ASP A 372 -8.29 -6.60 -8.53
C ASP A 372 -9.61 -7.39 -8.65
N GLU A 373 -10.27 -7.58 -7.52
CA GLU A 373 -11.57 -8.26 -7.42
C GLU A 373 -12.66 -7.57 -8.26
N ALA A 374 -12.66 -6.23 -8.32
CA ALA A 374 -13.72 -5.47 -8.99
C ALA A 374 -13.69 -5.67 -10.51
N THR A 375 -12.51 -5.90 -11.08
CA THR A 375 -12.33 -6.13 -12.52
C THR A 375 -11.95 -7.57 -12.86
N ARG A 376 -11.77 -8.44 -11.86
CA ARG A 376 -11.26 -9.80 -11.99
C ARG A 376 -9.97 -9.85 -12.80
N THR A 377 -9.03 -8.96 -12.46
CA THR A 377 -7.76 -8.82 -13.17
C THR A 377 -6.58 -9.01 -12.22
N LEU A 378 -5.69 -9.93 -12.57
CA LEU A 378 -4.39 -10.10 -11.95
C LEU A 378 -3.36 -9.32 -12.76
N TYR A 379 -2.67 -8.39 -12.12
CA TYR A 379 -1.58 -7.62 -12.70
C TYR A 379 -0.24 -8.11 -12.14
N THR A 380 0.70 -8.49 -13.01
CA THR A 380 2.02 -8.92 -12.56
C THR A 380 3.06 -8.74 -13.67
N HIS A 381 4.33 -9.02 -13.40
CA HIS A 381 5.43 -8.81 -14.35
C HIS A 381 6.49 -9.89 -14.34
N GLN A 382 7.19 -10.05 -15.46
CA GLN A 382 8.42 -10.83 -15.46
C GLN A 382 9.53 -10.10 -14.71
N ARG A 383 10.33 -10.86 -13.96
CA ARG A 383 11.39 -10.32 -13.10
C ARG A 383 12.58 -11.26 -13.04
N ARG A 384 13.72 -10.69 -12.66
CA ARG A 384 14.95 -11.42 -12.37
C ARG A 384 15.10 -11.66 -10.85
N PRO A 385 15.95 -12.61 -10.43
CA PRO A 385 16.22 -12.85 -9.01
C PRO A 385 16.84 -11.67 -8.25
N ASP A 386 17.49 -10.71 -8.94
CA ASP A 386 17.97 -9.46 -8.33
C ASP A 386 16.85 -8.43 -8.10
N GLN A 387 15.68 -8.64 -8.71
CA GLN A 387 14.54 -7.74 -8.58
C GLN A 387 13.55 -8.21 -7.51
N SER A 388 13.26 -9.51 -7.45
CA SER A 388 12.44 -10.08 -6.38
C SER A 388 12.94 -11.46 -5.98
N GLU A 389 12.71 -11.80 -4.71
CA GLU A 389 12.87 -13.18 -4.24
C GLU A 389 11.81 -14.12 -4.83
N ASN A 390 10.62 -13.60 -5.13
CA ASN A 390 9.54 -14.38 -5.71
C ASN A 390 9.71 -14.44 -7.22
N THR A 391 9.54 -15.62 -7.77
CA THR A 391 9.42 -15.83 -9.22
C THR A 391 8.04 -15.35 -9.72
N LEU A 392 7.94 -15.17 -11.04
CA LEU A 392 6.66 -14.89 -11.69
C LEU A 392 5.64 -16.01 -11.42
N GLY A 393 6.07 -17.28 -11.44
CA GLY A 393 5.20 -18.42 -11.16
C GLY A 393 4.63 -18.37 -9.74
N GLU A 394 5.47 -18.15 -8.73
CA GLU A 394 5.04 -18.01 -7.33
C GLU A 394 4.05 -16.85 -7.16
N THR A 395 4.30 -15.72 -7.83
CA THR A 395 3.38 -14.57 -7.78
C THR A 395 2.03 -14.88 -8.42
N ILE A 396 2.00 -15.55 -9.57
CA ILE A 396 0.74 -15.97 -10.23
C ILE A 396 -0.06 -16.86 -9.29
N GLN A 397 0.60 -17.83 -8.64
CA GLN A 397 -0.06 -18.75 -7.71
C GLN A 397 -0.60 -18.02 -6.47
N HIS A 398 0.18 -17.11 -5.89
CA HIS A 398 -0.24 -16.27 -4.77
C HIS A 398 -1.49 -15.46 -5.10
N GLU A 399 -1.42 -14.62 -6.13
CA GLU A 399 -2.51 -13.69 -6.49
C GLU A 399 -3.77 -14.42 -6.99
N LEU A 400 -3.60 -15.54 -7.70
CA LEU A 400 -4.73 -16.36 -8.12
C LEU A 400 -5.44 -17.01 -6.92
N THR A 401 -4.74 -17.24 -5.82
CA THR A 401 -5.37 -17.72 -4.59
C THR A 401 -6.32 -16.68 -4.00
N HIS A 402 -6.03 -15.38 -4.09
CA HIS A 402 -6.98 -14.34 -3.70
C HIS A 402 -8.25 -14.37 -4.57
N ALA A 403 -8.12 -14.59 -5.87
CA ALA A 403 -9.28 -14.76 -6.74
C ALA A 403 -10.13 -15.98 -6.34
N LEU A 404 -9.48 -17.12 -6.06
CA LEU A 404 -10.17 -18.34 -5.61
C LEU A 404 -10.85 -18.13 -4.27
N THR A 405 -10.20 -17.47 -3.31
CA THR A 405 -10.75 -17.27 -1.96
C THR A 405 -11.86 -16.23 -1.93
N GLY A 406 -11.82 -15.18 -2.76
CA GLY A 406 -12.96 -14.27 -2.94
C GLY A 406 -14.19 -14.99 -3.49
N GLU A 407 -14.00 -15.91 -4.44
CA GLU A 407 -15.09 -16.68 -5.03
C GLU A 407 -15.65 -17.78 -4.11
N THR A 408 -14.90 -18.24 -3.12
CA THR A 408 -15.20 -19.49 -2.42
C THR A 408 -15.04 -19.48 -0.90
N LEU A 409 -14.35 -18.53 -0.26
CA LEU A 409 -14.16 -18.55 1.20
C LEU A 409 -14.60 -17.28 1.90
N PHE A 410 -14.47 -16.14 1.24
CA PHE A 410 -14.70 -14.85 1.89
C PHE A 410 -15.89 -14.17 1.23
N ALA A 411 -17.08 -14.39 1.81
CA ALA A 411 -18.31 -13.81 1.28
C ALA A 411 -18.30 -12.27 1.32
N GLY A 412 -18.80 -11.66 0.24
CA GLY A 412 -18.79 -10.23 0.01
C GLY A 412 -17.48 -9.73 -0.60
N LEU A 413 -17.49 -8.48 -1.07
CA LEU A 413 -16.33 -7.86 -1.70
C LEU A 413 -15.43 -7.18 -0.66
N TRP A 414 -14.15 -7.01 -0.98
CA TRP A 414 -13.17 -6.34 -0.11
C TRP A 414 -13.67 -4.99 0.45
N ALA A 415 -14.35 -4.20 -0.39
CA ALA A 415 -14.86 -2.87 -0.01
C ALA A 415 -16.20 -2.88 0.75
N ASP A 416 -16.84 -4.04 0.92
CA ASP A 416 -18.16 -4.12 1.51
C ASP A 416 -18.16 -3.80 3.01
N PRO A 417 -19.16 -3.05 3.51
CA PRO A 417 -19.31 -2.82 4.94
C PRO A 417 -19.41 -4.15 5.71
N GLY A 418 -18.49 -4.35 6.66
CA GLY A 418 -18.47 -5.56 7.49
C GLY A 418 -17.57 -6.69 6.98
N TYR A 419 -17.04 -6.60 5.77
CA TYR A 419 -16.04 -7.57 5.26
C TYR A 419 -14.87 -7.71 6.24
N HIS A 420 -14.37 -6.59 6.77
CA HIS A 420 -13.26 -6.56 7.74
C HIS A 420 -13.66 -6.68 9.23
N ALA A 421 -14.90 -7.09 9.54
CA ALA A 421 -15.39 -7.18 10.92
C ALA A 421 -14.52 -8.09 11.80
N GLU A 422 -14.09 -9.24 11.25
CA GLU A 422 -13.17 -10.17 11.89
C GLU A 422 -11.78 -10.13 11.20
N PRO A 423 -10.68 -10.32 11.95
CA PRO A 423 -9.35 -10.38 11.37
C PRO A 423 -9.23 -11.64 10.53
N ARG A 424 -8.91 -11.47 9.24
CA ARG A 424 -8.73 -12.58 8.30
C ARG A 424 -7.39 -12.57 7.58
N GLY A 425 -6.58 -11.52 7.75
CA GLY A 425 -5.32 -11.37 7.00
C GLY A 425 -4.40 -12.57 7.13
N TRP A 426 -4.34 -13.23 8.29
CA TRP A 426 -3.49 -14.42 8.45
C TRP A 426 -3.99 -15.60 7.63
N ALA A 427 -5.32 -15.72 7.47
CA ALA A 427 -5.97 -16.82 6.77
C ALA A 427 -5.95 -16.59 5.26
N ASP A 428 -6.20 -15.35 4.82
CA ASP A 428 -6.16 -14.95 3.40
C ASP A 428 -4.72 -14.97 2.87
N GLU A 429 -3.85 -14.13 3.42
CA GLU A 429 -2.44 -14.03 3.01
C GLU A 429 -1.68 -15.32 3.28
N GLY A 430 -1.90 -15.95 4.44
CA GLY A 430 -1.22 -17.21 4.77
C GLY A 430 -1.60 -18.35 3.82
N LEU A 431 -2.86 -18.41 3.37
CA LEU A 431 -3.27 -19.39 2.36
C LEU A 431 -2.63 -19.10 1.00
N ALA A 432 -2.64 -17.85 0.56
CA ALA A 432 -2.00 -17.42 -0.68
C ALA A 432 -0.50 -17.74 -0.68
N GLU A 433 0.20 -17.50 0.42
CA GLU A 433 1.62 -17.81 0.56
C GLU A 433 1.93 -19.31 0.55
N VAL A 434 1.04 -20.14 1.12
CA VAL A 434 1.20 -21.60 1.04
C VAL A 434 0.97 -22.10 -0.39
N MET A 435 -0.05 -21.55 -1.05
CA MET A 435 -0.39 -21.89 -2.43
C MET A 435 0.68 -21.44 -3.43
N ALA A 436 1.40 -20.35 -3.14
CA ALA A 436 2.57 -19.93 -3.89
C ALA A 436 3.71 -20.96 -3.90
N GLY A 437 3.74 -21.87 -2.93
CA GLY A 437 4.68 -22.99 -2.85
C GLY A 437 4.18 -24.28 -3.50
N ALA A 438 3.10 -24.24 -4.30
CA ALA A 438 2.55 -25.43 -4.94
C ALA A 438 3.46 -25.93 -6.07
N ILE A 439 3.77 -27.23 -6.03
CA ILE A 439 4.56 -27.93 -7.05
C ILE A 439 3.77 -29.10 -7.61
N ALA A 440 3.92 -29.38 -8.91
CA ALA A 440 3.30 -30.56 -9.52
C ALA A 440 3.93 -31.84 -8.96
N ASP A 441 3.10 -32.84 -8.66
CA ASP A 441 3.56 -34.13 -8.12
C ASP A 441 3.93 -35.17 -9.21
N GLY A 442 3.72 -34.81 -10.48
CA GLY A 442 3.97 -35.69 -11.64
C GLY A 442 2.85 -36.69 -11.96
N GLU A 443 1.82 -36.79 -11.12
CA GLU A 443 0.64 -37.65 -11.30
C GLU A 443 -0.63 -36.84 -11.61
N GLY A 444 -0.48 -35.54 -11.88
CA GLY A 444 -1.57 -34.63 -12.17
C GLY A 444 -2.16 -33.97 -10.92
N GLY A 445 -1.52 -34.12 -9.76
CA GLY A 445 -1.83 -33.41 -8.52
C GLY A 445 -0.77 -32.37 -8.16
N ALA A 446 -0.89 -31.84 -6.94
CA ALA A 446 0.01 -30.84 -6.40
C ALA A 446 0.42 -31.17 -4.96
N THR A 447 1.66 -30.80 -4.61
CA THR A 447 2.17 -30.86 -3.24
C THR A 447 2.48 -29.44 -2.76
N LEU A 448 2.22 -29.17 -1.47
CA LEU A 448 2.56 -27.90 -0.83
C LEU A 448 3.98 -27.97 -0.27
N ALA A 449 4.90 -27.19 -0.84
CA ALA A 449 6.28 -27.12 -0.40
C ALA A 449 6.60 -25.80 0.30
N PRO A 450 7.40 -25.80 1.38
CA PRO A 450 7.95 -24.57 1.95
C PRO A 450 8.88 -23.87 0.96
N ARG A 451 8.83 -22.54 0.92
CA ARG A 451 9.76 -21.74 0.12
C ARG A 451 11.04 -21.43 0.90
N PRO A 452 12.24 -21.66 0.35
CA PRO A 452 13.50 -21.52 1.09
C PRO A 452 13.73 -20.14 1.72
N ALA A 453 13.44 -19.04 1.00
CA ALA A 453 13.65 -17.69 1.51
C ALA A 453 12.75 -17.37 2.71
N GLN A 454 11.47 -17.74 2.62
CA GLN A 454 10.49 -17.60 3.70
C GLN A 454 10.86 -18.45 4.92
N MET A 455 11.30 -19.69 4.70
CA MET A 455 11.81 -20.55 5.77
C MET A 455 13.04 -19.93 6.45
N ALA A 456 14.00 -19.43 5.68
CA ALA A 456 15.20 -18.78 6.21
C ALA A 456 14.87 -17.55 7.08
N ARG A 457 13.91 -16.71 6.66
CA ARG A 457 13.42 -15.58 7.47
C ARG A 457 12.76 -16.04 8.76
N LEU A 458 11.87 -17.04 8.68
CA LEU A 458 11.18 -17.56 9.84
C LEU A 458 12.16 -18.17 10.86
N CYS A 459 13.09 -19.01 10.40
CA CYS A 459 14.07 -19.68 11.24
C CYS A 459 15.18 -18.73 11.76
N GLY A 460 15.39 -17.60 11.09
CA GLY A 460 16.33 -16.56 11.51
C GLY A 460 15.80 -15.62 12.60
N ARG A 461 14.54 -15.75 13.03
CA ARG A 461 13.94 -14.86 14.03
C ARG A 461 14.53 -15.08 15.42
N ALA A 462 14.75 -13.99 16.15
CA ALA A 462 15.21 -14.04 17.54
C ALA A 462 14.17 -14.61 18.52
N ALA A 463 12.89 -14.52 18.17
CA ALA A 463 11.77 -15.07 18.93
C ALA A 463 10.72 -15.64 17.96
N GLN A 464 10.02 -16.69 18.39
CA GLN A 464 8.92 -17.25 17.63
C GLN A 464 7.72 -16.28 17.61
N PRO A 465 6.88 -16.31 16.55
CA PRO A 465 5.76 -15.39 16.42
C PRO A 465 4.68 -15.64 17.50
N SER A 466 4.02 -14.58 17.98
CA SER A 466 2.84 -14.72 18.83
C SER A 466 1.60 -15.04 17.99
N LEU A 467 0.93 -16.15 18.32
CA LEU A 467 -0.33 -16.55 17.71
C LEU A 467 -1.44 -15.55 18.03
N ALA A 468 -1.52 -15.08 19.29
CA ALA A 468 -2.52 -14.08 19.68
C ALA A 468 -2.42 -12.81 18.84
N GLU A 469 -1.21 -12.30 18.65
CA GLU A 469 -0.96 -11.08 17.89
C GLU A 469 -1.23 -11.29 16.40
N LEU A 470 -0.80 -12.43 15.83
CA LEU A 470 -1.03 -12.78 14.43
C LEU A 470 -2.53 -12.88 14.12
N LEU A 471 -3.28 -13.64 14.92
CA LEU A 471 -4.72 -13.84 14.71
C LEU A 471 -5.52 -12.55 14.84
N ALA A 472 -5.08 -11.61 15.69
CA ALA A 472 -5.74 -10.31 15.86
C ALA A 472 -5.24 -9.25 14.86
N ARG A 473 -4.20 -9.54 14.07
CA ARG A 473 -3.50 -8.54 13.27
C ARG A 473 -4.38 -7.99 12.15
N ARG A 474 -4.37 -6.66 12.06
CA ARG A 474 -5.07 -5.86 11.05
C ARG A 474 -4.11 -4.96 10.26
N ALA A 475 -3.07 -4.51 10.93
CA ALA A 475 -2.02 -3.67 10.37
C ALA A 475 -1.32 -4.37 9.19
N GLY A 476 -1.19 -3.68 8.06
CA GLY A 476 -0.63 -4.17 6.82
C GLY A 476 -1.58 -4.99 5.94
N TYR A 477 -2.81 -5.26 6.40
CA TYR A 477 -3.84 -5.95 5.61
C TYR A 477 -5.04 -5.02 5.36
N ASP A 478 -5.85 -4.72 6.38
CA ASP A 478 -7.02 -3.83 6.28
C ASP A 478 -6.84 -2.49 7.03
N ARG A 479 -5.69 -2.32 7.70
CA ARG A 479 -5.28 -1.08 8.36
C ARG A 479 -3.85 -0.75 8.00
N TYR A 480 -3.51 0.54 8.06
CA TYR A 480 -2.13 0.99 7.86
C TYR A 480 -1.15 0.29 8.84
N GLY A 481 -0.02 -0.18 8.31
CA GLY A 481 1.07 -0.78 9.06
C GLY A 481 1.75 -1.91 8.28
N SER A 482 2.42 -2.82 8.98
CA SER A 482 3.07 -4.00 8.40
C SER A 482 2.37 -5.29 8.84
N PHE A 483 2.28 -6.23 7.90
CA PHE A 483 1.73 -7.56 8.10
C PHE A 483 2.85 -8.60 8.23
N ASP A 484 2.62 -9.67 8.97
CA ASP A 484 3.61 -10.73 9.22
C ASP A 484 3.32 -11.95 8.31
N TYR A 485 3.76 -11.85 7.06
CA TYR A 485 3.54 -12.88 6.03
C TYR A 485 4.21 -14.21 6.37
N ASP A 486 5.43 -14.22 6.94
CA ASP A 486 6.08 -15.49 7.27
C ASP A 486 5.35 -16.22 8.41
N ALA A 487 4.83 -15.49 9.41
CA ALA A 487 4.04 -16.12 10.48
C ALA A 487 2.67 -16.58 9.99
N ALA A 488 2.00 -15.80 9.13
CA ALA A 488 0.75 -16.20 8.49
C ALA A 488 0.92 -17.46 7.64
N TRP A 489 1.98 -17.51 6.82
CA TRP A 489 2.37 -18.70 6.09
C TRP A 489 2.62 -19.89 7.02
N ALA A 490 3.42 -19.72 8.08
CA ALA A 490 3.75 -20.82 8.99
C ALA A 490 2.49 -21.39 9.66
N LEU A 491 1.55 -20.54 10.06
CA LEU A 491 0.29 -20.98 10.65
C LEU A 491 -0.58 -21.72 9.63
N SER A 492 -0.74 -21.15 8.44
CA SER A 492 -1.53 -21.77 7.37
C SER A 492 -0.91 -23.08 6.87
N TYR A 493 0.41 -23.16 6.77
CA TYR A 493 1.13 -24.38 6.40
C TYR A 493 0.90 -25.48 7.43
N TYR A 494 1.09 -25.17 8.72
CA TYR A 494 0.80 -26.11 9.83
C TYR A 494 -0.65 -26.60 9.80
N LEU A 495 -1.60 -25.69 9.61
CA LEU A 495 -3.02 -26.03 9.54
C LEU A 495 -3.31 -26.95 8.34
N LEU A 496 -2.77 -26.67 7.16
CA LEU A 496 -3.08 -27.44 5.96
C LEU A 496 -2.37 -28.80 5.91
N THR A 497 -1.15 -28.91 6.44
CA THR A 497 -0.35 -30.15 6.33
C THR A 497 -0.43 -31.04 7.56
N GLU A 498 -0.51 -30.46 8.76
CA GLU A 498 -0.48 -31.21 10.02
C GLU A 498 -1.83 -31.22 10.76
N ARG A 499 -2.71 -30.23 10.51
CA ARG A 499 -4.03 -30.13 11.15
C ARG A 499 -5.18 -29.90 10.14
N PRO A 500 -5.28 -30.65 9.02
CA PRO A 500 -6.17 -30.32 7.90
C PRO A 500 -7.65 -30.21 8.26
N ASP A 501 -8.12 -31.00 9.24
CA ASP A 501 -9.51 -30.91 9.70
C ASP A 501 -9.79 -29.60 10.47
N ALA A 502 -8.79 -29.07 11.19
CA ALA A 502 -8.90 -27.75 11.81
C ALA A 502 -8.91 -26.65 10.75
N ALA A 503 -8.04 -26.73 9.73
CA ALA A 503 -8.04 -25.81 8.62
C ALA A 503 -9.43 -25.72 7.95
N ARG A 504 -10.02 -26.87 7.60
CA ARG A 504 -11.34 -26.93 6.97
C ARG A 504 -12.44 -26.32 7.85
N ARG A 505 -12.40 -26.53 9.16
CA ARG A 505 -13.38 -25.91 10.08
C ARG A 505 -13.22 -24.39 10.14
N VAL A 506 -11.98 -23.89 10.18
CA VAL A 506 -11.72 -22.45 10.19
C VAL A 506 -12.20 -21.81 8.89
N TYR A 507 -11.83 -22.36 7.72
CA TYR A 507 -12.28 -21.82 6.43
C TYR A 507 -13.79 -21.98 6.21
N ALA A 508 -14.41 -23.05 6.71
CA ALA A 508 -15.88 -23.17 6.72
C ALA A 508 -16.54 -22.04 7.52
N ALA A 509 -15.98 -21.68 8.68
CA ALA A 509 -16.50 -20.60 9.51
C ALA A 509 -16.32 -19.22 8.85
N TYR A 510 -15.25 -18.99 8.09
CA TYR A 510 -15.15 -17.78 7.26
C TYR A 510 -16.19 -17.79 6.15
N ARG A 511 -16.33 -18.92 5.46
CA ARG A 511 -17.25 -19.11 4.32
C ARG A 511 -18.71 -18.86 4.68
N ASP A 512 -19.16 -19.29 5.85
CA ASP A 512 -20.55 -19.11 6.30
C ASP A 512 -20.77 -17.83 7.16
N GLY A 513 -19.71 -17.05 7.38
CA GLY A 513 -19.76 -15.82 8.18
C GLY A 513 -19.88 -16.04 9.69
N SER A 514 -19.66 -17.27 10.19
CA SER A 514 -19.71 -17.59 11.62
C SER A 514 -18.37 -17.45 12.35
N TYR A 515 -17.27 -17.22 11.62
CA TYR A 515 -15.95 -17.04 12.24
C TYR A 515 -15.98 -15.88 13.24
N SER A 516 -15.34 -16.10 14.38
CA SER A 516 -14.93 -15.05 15.29
C SER A 516 -13.63 -15.47 15.96
N LEU A 517 -12.75 -14.51 16.27
CA LEU A 517 -11.50 -14.80 16.97
C LEU A 517 -11.74 -15.54 18.30
N ALA A 518 -12.84 -15.23 19.00
CA ALA A 518 -13.20 -15.89 20.25
C ALA A 518 -13.56 -17.38 20.07
N ALA A 519 -13.98 -17.80 18.88
CA ALA A 519 -14.31 -19.18 18.55
C ALA A 519 -13.08 -20.03 18.17
N TRP A 520 -11.88 -19.44 18.15
CA TRP A 520 -10.64 -20.13 17.77
C TRP A 520 -10.47 -21.47 18.49
N PRO A 521 -10.58 -21.57 19.83
CA PRO A 521 -10.35 -22.84 20.52
C PRO A 521 -11.30 -23.96 20.10
N GLN A 522 -12.55 -23.62 19.76
CA GLN A 522 -13.55 -24.57 19.29
C GLN A 522 -13.26 -25.02 17.85
N LEU A 523 -12.81 -24.10 16.99
CA LEU A 523 -12.48 -24.41 15.60
C LEU A 523 -11.24 -25.32 15.52
N VAL A 524 -10.19 -25.01 16.28
CA VAL A 524 -8.92 -25.76 16.21
C VAL A 524 -8.83 -26.92 17.22
N GLY A 525 -9.73 -26.97 18.20
CA GLY A 525 -9.82 -28.04 19.20
C GLY A 525 -8.81 -27.93 20.35
N ALA A 526 -8.23 -26.76 20.58
CA ALA A 526 -7.25 -26.52 21.64
C ALA A 526 -7.29 -25.06 22.12
N PRO A 527 -7.02 -24.78 23.41
CA PRO A 527 -6.75 -23.43 23.90
C PRO A 527 -5.61 -22.75 23.12
N LEU A 528 -5.64 -21.42 23.08
CA LEU A 528 -4.69 -20.63 22.28
C LEU A 528 -3.23 -20.90 22.63
N ASP A 529 -2.91 -20.95 23.93
CA ASP A 529 -1.55 -21.20 24.46
C ASP A 529 -1.04 -22.60 24.14
N ALA A 530 -1.90 -23.62 24.28
CA ALA A 530 -1.57 -24.99 23.92
C ALA A 530 -1.34 -25.13 22.40
N PHE A 531 -2.19 -24.50 21.58
CA PHE A 531 -2.03 -24.52 20.12
C PHE A 531 -0.78 -23.77 19.67
N GLU A 532 -0.48 -22.63 20.30
CA GLU A 532 0.75 -21.87 20.05
C GLU A 532 1.99 -22.74 20.34
N GLY A 533 2.00 -23.46 21.46
CA GLY A 533 3.09 -24.39 21.79
C GLY A 533 3.27 -25.53 20.77
N ASP A 534 2.17 -26.15 20.32
CA ASP A 534 2.21 -27.18 19.26
C ASP A 534 2.77 -26.61 17.95
N TRP A 535 2.29 -25.44 17.53
CA TRP A 535 2.71 -24.76 16.31
C TRP A 535 4.19 -24.32 16.37
N HIS A 536 4.64 -23.81 17.51
CA HIS A 536 6.04 -23.50 17.80
C HIS A 536 6.94 -24.74 17.75
N GLY A 537 6.42 -25.89 18.21
CA GLY A 537 7.08 -27.19 18.06
C GLY A 537 7.26 -27.58 16.59
N ALA A 538 6.22 -27.39 15.76
CA ALA A 538 6.28 -27.66 14.32
C ALA A 538 7.31 -26.75 13.62
N ILE A 539 7.27 -25.43 13.89
CA ILE A 539 8.27 -24.47 13.36
C ILE A 539 9.69 -24.92 13.74
N SER A 540 9.92 -25.28 14.99
CA SER A 540 11.23 -25.76 15.45
C SER A 540 11.67 -27.04 14.72
N GLY A 541 10.72 -27.94 14.44
CA GLY A 541 10.96 -29.15 13.65
C GLY A 541 11.37 -28.84 12.21
N TRP A 542 10.66 -27.91 11.55
CA TRP A 542 11.01 -27.49 10.19
C TRP A 542 12.39 -26.83 10.14
N CYS A 543 12.70 -25.94 11.08
CA CYS A 543 13.99 -25.24 11.14
C CYS A 543 15.17 -26.15 11.48
N ALA A 544 14.96 -27.24 12.22
CA ALA A 544 16.01 -28.22 12.51
C ALA A 544 16.35 -29.11 11.31
N GLY A 545 15.44 -29.24 10.33
CA GLY A 545 15.62 -30.02 9.11
C GLY A 545 16.05 -29.20 7.89
N ALA A 546 16.11 -27.87 8.00
CA ALA A 546 16.39 -26.93 6.91
C ALA A 546 17.88 -26.67 6.68
#